data_AF-A0A7U6GDQ3-F1
#
_entry.id   AF-A0A7U6GDQ3-F1
#
_cell.length_a   1.000
_cell.length_b   1.000
_cell.length_c   1.000
_cell.angle_alpha   90.00
_cell.angle_beta   90.00
_cell.angle_gamma   90.00
#
_symmetry.space_group_name_H-M   'P 1'
#
loop_
_entity.id
_entity.type
_entity.pdbx_description
1 polymer ?
#
loop_
_entity_poly.entity_id
_entity_poly.type
_entity_poly.pdbx_seq_one_letter_code
_entity_poly.pdbx_strand_id
1 'polypeptide(L)'
;MKIAPRELIWKDFRKLQKEHDLYTSPEVEDLLFMQTIEGHSHNGDGAFEGRKFVDTTIDDIVIALGRDSFIVRSSRQLLIDEIYEYARAVMKGQKRNHLVNKKGEPLMRCPLFLEIEVDPDSVLMGLYLGGFMDDFETRKLANQKFNLNMGGGKPYLVDMHVMEKLGLDGEQLAHGDHEDKLDEYRKVGLIIDPSNVDFLKHSYIRFQYIRHKKGLGVSDDLALLVAGKLYNTSVALGAYLADAIDTLDKFSLHFFEQDVALAEEIEKNFSNLTKDDVLNFIRLIAIPEGMEEDIPDSSQRYFLEINKDAQITTLESHLRYLEGEAYPQFKIAYERVLNSDLYNYVEKILG
;
A
#
# COMPACT_ATOMS: atom_id res chain seq x y z
N MET A 1 -11.69 -15.44 -18.69
CA MET A 1 -11.21 -14.86 -17.42
C MET A 1 -11.09 -15.92 -16.32
N LYS A 2 -10.03 -15.86 -15.50
CA LYS A 2 -9.73 -16.74 -14.37
C LYS A 2 -10.10 -16.06 -13.04
N ILE A 3 -11.39 -16.03 -12.73
CA ILE A 3 -11.93 -15.45 -11.49
C ILE A 3 -12.19 -16.54 -10.46
N ALA A 4 -11.86 -16.28 -9.20
CA ALA A 4 -12.03 -17.19 -8.09
C ALA A 4 -13.51 -17.55 -7.84
N PRO A 5 -13.84 -18.85 -7.62
CA PRO A 5 -15.15 -19.26 -7.17
C PRO A 5 -15.54 -18.65 -5.83
N ARG A 6 -16.83 -18.30 -5.69
CA ARG A 6 -17.41 -17.72 -4.46
C ARG A 6 -17.10 -18.56 -3.22
N GLU A 7 -17.13 -19.88 -3.33
CA GLU A 7 -16.88 -20.80 -2.22
C GLU A 7 -15.44 -20.71 -1.70
N LEU A 8 -14.45 -20.52 -2.59
CA LEU A 8 -13.05 -20.36 -2.19
C LEU A 8 -12.83 -19.01 -1.52
N ILE A 9 -13.41 -17.94 -2.06
CA ILE A 9 -13.37 -16.60 -1.45
C ILE A 9 -13.95 -16.64 -0.03
N TRP A 10 -15.13 -17.25 0.16
CA TRP A 10 -15.74 -17.39 1.48
C TRP A 10 -14.92 -18.26 2.43
N LYS A 11 -14.31 -19.35 1.93
CA LYS A 11 -13.44 -20.22 2.72
C LYS A 11 -12.22 -19.44 3.21
N ASP A 12 -11.58 -18.65 2.35
CA ASP A 12 -10.40 -17.85 2.69
C ASP A 12 -10.75 -16.73 3.67
N PHE A 13 -11.82 -15.98 3.39
CA PHE A 13 -12.28 -14.89 4.25
C PHE A 13 -12.59 -15.37 5.68
N ARG A 14 -13.31 -16.50 5.83
CA ARG A 14 -13.59 -17.07 7.16
C ARG A 14 -12.36 -17.61 7.85
N LYS A 15 -11.38 -18.10 7.08
CA LYS A 15 -10.09 -18.54 7.63
C LYS A 15 -9.36 -17.33 8.20
N LEU A 16 -9.29 -16.23 7.44
CA LEU A 16 -8.66 -14.99 7.87
C LEU A 16 -9.26 -14.47 9.19
N GLN A 17 -10.59 -14.34 9.26
CA GLN A 17 -11.32 -13.91 10.46
C GLN A 17 -11.14 -14.81 11.68
N LYS A 18 -10.76 -16.07 11.49
CA LYS A 18 -10.57 -17.03 12.58
C LYS A 18 -9.12 -17.06 13.05
N GLU A 19 -8.19 -16.84 12.14
CA GLU A 19 -6.77 -17.08 12.36
C GLU A 19 -5.99 -15.81 12.67
N HIS A 20 -6.48 -14.63 12.26
CA HIS A 20 -5.78 -13.37 12.41
C HIS A 20 -6.68 -12.34 13.10
N ASP A 21 -6.07 -11.58 14.00
CA ASP A 21 -6.67 -10.42 14.64
C ASP A 21 -5.81 -9.20 14.29
N LEU A 22 -6.43 -8.13 13.81
CA LEU A 22 -5.73 -6.88 13.50
C LEU A 22 -5.93 -5.85 14.61
N TYR A 23 -4.91 -5.05 14.91
CA TYR A 23 -4.96 -3.95 15.87
C TYR A 23 -5.64 -2.71 15.30
N THR A 24 -6.91 -2.89 14.92
CA THR A 24 -7.81 -1.89 14.37
C THR A 24 -9.27 -2.27 14.69
N SER A 25 -10.24 -1.48 14.23
CA SER A 25 -11.64 -1.83 14.37
C SER A 25 -12.05 -2.93 13.39
N PRO A 26 -13.09 -3.73 13.72
CA PRO A 26 -13.57 -4.81 12.85
C PRO A 26 -13.92 -4.34 11.44
N GLU A 27 -14.40 -3.11 11.27
CA GLU A 27 -14.77 -2.57 9.96
C GLU A 27 -13.56 -2.33 9.05
N VAL A 28 -12.42 -1.90 9.61
CA VAL A 28 -11.18 -1.69 8.85
C VAL A 28 -10.50 -3.03 8.58
N GLU A 29 -10.48 -3.92 9.58
CA GLU A 29 -9.99 -5.29 9.42
C GLU A 29 -10.66 -6.00 8.22
N ASP A 30 -11.98 -5.82 8.12
CA ASP A 30 -12.78 -6.35 7.04
C ASP A 30 -12.33 -5.89 5.64
N LEU A 31 -11.98 -4.60 5.51
CA LEU A 31 -11.48 -4.01 4.27
C LEU A 31 -10.11 -4.57 3.89
N LEU A 32 -9.24 -4.79 4.87
CA LEU A 32 -7.88 -5.33 4.68
C LEU A 32 -7.90 -6.83 4.36
N PHE A 33 -8.82 -7.60 4.94
CA PHE A 33 -9.01 -9.01 4.58
C PHE A 33 -9.49 -9.16 3.14
N MET A 34 -10.39 -8.30 2.65
CA MET A 34 -10.79 -8.32 1.23
C MET A 34 -9.61 -8.05 0.29
N GLN A 35 -8.71 -7.12 0.65
CA GLN A 35 -7.47 -6.88 -0.10
C GLN A 35 -6.54 -8.11 -0.09
N THR A 36 -6.47 -8.80 1.04
CA THR A 36 -5.58 -9.96 1.23
C THR A 36 -6.01 -11.14 0.36
N ILE A 37 -7.32 -11.36 0.25
CA ILE A 37 -7.88 -12.44 -0.59
C ILE A 37 -7.53 -12.22 -2.07
N GLU A 38 -7.47 -10.97 -2.53
CA GLU A 38 -7.03 -10.67 -3.91
C GLU A 38 -5.62 -11.20 -4.13
N GLY A 39 -4.67 -10.83 -3.26
CA GLY A 39 -3.30 -11.34 -3.30
C GLY A 39 -3.22 -12.87 -3.21
N HIS A 40 -3.94 -13.48 -2.27
CA HIS A 40 -4.01 -14.95 -2.17
C HIS A 40 -4.53 -15.60 -3.44
N SER A 41 -5.55 -15.01 -4.07
CA SER A 41 -6.15 -15.56 -5.29
C SER A 41 -5.19 -15.50 -6.47
N HIS A 42 -4.40 -14.43 -6.60
CA HIS A 42 -3.41 -14.26 -7.67
C HIS A 42 -2.23 -15.22 -7.51
N ASN A 43 -1.78 -15.43 -6.29
CA ASN A 43 -0.62 -16.27 -5.98
C ASN A 43 -0.98 -17.75 -5.81
N GLY A 44 -2.26 -18.06 -5.57
CA GLY A 44 -2.72 -19.40 -5.24
C GLY A 44 -2.53 -19.77 -3.76
N ASP A 45 -2.40 -18.79 -2.87
CA ASP A 45 -2.20 -19.00 -1.44
C ASP A 45 -3.53 -19.24 -0.69
N GLY A 46 -3.49 -19.27 0.64
CA GLY A 46 -4.69 -19.37 1.48
C GLY A 46 -5.56 -20.59 1.14
N ALA A 47 -6.84 -20.35 0.90
CA ALA A 47 -7.82 -21.39 0.51
C ALA A 47 -7.73 -21.84 -0.95
N PHE A 48 -6.88 -21.22 -1.78
CA PHE A 48 -6.78 -21.49 -3.21
C PHE A 48 -5.85 -22.67 -3.56
N GLU A 49 -5.06 -23.17 -2.61
CA GLU A 49 -4.34 -24.44 -2.68
C GLU A 49 -3.47 -24.60 -3.95
N GLY A 50 -2.71 -23.56 -4.27
CA GLY A 50 -1.81 -23.46 -5.42
C GLY A 50 -2.50 -23.10 -6.75
N ARG A 51 -3.82 -22.93 -6.77
CA ARG A 51 -4.56 -22.53 -7.98
C ARG A 51 -4.66 -21.02 -8.09
N LYS A 52 -4.11 -20.47 -9.16
CA LYS A 52 -4.14 -19.02 -9.42
C LYS A 52 -5.42 -18.59 -10.14
N PHE A 53 -6.02 -17.51 -9.66
CA PHE A 53 -7.17 -16.82 -10.21
C PHE A 53 -6.82 -15.35 -10.45
N VAL A 54 -5.92 -15.13 -11.41
CA VAL A 54 -5.20 -13.87 -11.64
C VAL A 54 -6.07 -12.71 -12.13
N ASP A 55 -7.33 -12.98 -12.48
CA ASP A 55 -8.30 -11.95 -12.87
C ASP A 55 -9.29 -11.61 -11.74
N THR A 56 -9.14 -12.24 -10.56
CA THR A 56 -9.98 -11.92 -9.39
C THR A 56 -9.62 -10.54 -8.87
N THR A 57 -10.58 -9.65 -8.75
CA THR A 57 -10.37 -8.31 -8.18
C THR A 57 -11.08 -8.16 -6.84
N ILE A 58 -10.80 -7.07 -6.12
CA ILE A 58 -11.57 -6.70 -4.91
C ILE A 58 -13.08 -6.57 -5.22
N ASP A 59 -13.47 -6.14 -6.42
CA ASP A 59 -14.89 -6.07 -6.81
C ASP A 59 -15.55 -7.45 -6.78
N ASP A 60 -14.86 -8.46 -7.32
CA ASP A 60 -15.36 -9.83 -7.37
C ASP A 60 -15.45 -10.43 -5.96
N ILE A 61 -14.49 -10.10 -5.09
CA ILE A 61 -14.46 -10.52 -3.68
C ILE A 61 -15.62 -9.89 -2.91
N VAL A 62 -15.83 -8.59 -3.05
CA VAL A 62 -16.94 -7.85 -2.42
C VAL A 62 -18.29 -8.45 -2.82
N ILE A 63 -18.51 -8.68 -4.12
CA ILE A 63 -19.74 -9.28 -4.65
C ILE A 63 -19.90 -10.72 -4.15
N ALA A 64 -18.83 -11.52 -4.14
CA ALA A 64 -18.86 -12.90 -3.66
C ALA A 64 -19.22 -12.97 -2.17
N LEU A 65 -18.73 -12.03 -1.36
CA LEU A 65 -19.08 -11.91 0.05
C LEU A 65 -20.48 -11.33 0.30
N GLY A 66 -21.22 -10.94 -0.75
CA GLY A 66 -22.57 -10.39 -0.65
C GLY A 66 -22.61 -8.98 -0.08
N ARG A 67 -21.53 -8.22 -0.27
CA ARG A 67 -21.40 -6.83 0.18
C ARG A 67 -21.78 -5.88 -0.94
N ASP A 68 -22.09 -4.65 -0.56
CA ASP A 68 -22.36 -3.57 -1.52
C ASP A 68 -21.04 -2.89 -1.91
N SER A 69 -20.69 -2.93 -3.21
CA SER A 69 -19.45 -2.33 -3.73
C SER A 69 -19.37 -0.82 -3.49
N PHE A 70 -20.48 -0.10 -3.55
CA PHE A 70 -20.46 1.34 -3.31
C PHE A 70 -20.18 1.64 -1.84
N ILE A 71 -20.77 0.88 -0.91
CA ILE A 71 -20.50 1.01 0.53
C ILE A 71 -19.03 0.72 0.81
N VAL A 72 -18.46 -0.38 0.30
CA VAL A 72 -17.05 -0.74 0.53
C VAL A 72 -16.10 0.33 -0.02
N ARG A 73 -16.33 0.80 -1.26
CA ARG A 73 -15.54 1.89 -1.86
C ARG A 73 -15.62 3.18 -1.05
N SER A 74 -16.83 3.52 -0.59
CA SER A 74 -17.06 4.72 0.24
C SER A 74 -16.37 4.61 1.60
N SER A 75 -16.36 3.43 2.22
CA SER A 75 -15.64 3.19 3.47
C SER A 75 -14.13 3.33 3.30
N ARG A 76 -13.56 2.81 2.21
CA ARG A 76 -12.12 2.99 1.89
C ARG A 76 -11.80 4.45 1.62
N GLN A 77 -12.62 5.14 0.81
CA GLN A 77 -12.45 6.57 0.54
C GLN A 77 -12.53 7.41 1.81
N LEU A 78 -13.45 7.09 2.73
CA LEU A 78 -13.56 7.80 4.00
C LEU A 78 -12.25 7.74 4.81
N LEU A 79 -11.59 6.59 4.87
CA LEU A 79 -10.31 6.45 5.58
C LEU A 79 -9.20 7.28 4.92
N ILE A 80 -9.15 7.31 3.58
CA ILE A 80 -8.22 8.16 2.82
C ILE A 80 -8.51 9.64 3.11
N ASP A 81 -9.78 10.05 3.02
CA ASP A 81 -10.22 11.43 3.24
C ASP A 81 -9.84 11.92 4.65
N GLU A 82 -9.89 11.05 5.66
CA GLU A 82 -9.48 11.39 7.02
C GLU A 82 -7.96 11.69 7.12
N ILE A 83 -7.12 10.97 6.38
CA ILE A 83 -5.67 11.24 6.30
C ILE A 83 -5.42 12.57 5.57
N TYR A 84 -6.13 12.82 4.45
CA TYR A 84 -6.11 14.09 3.75
C TYR A 84 -6.56 15.26 4.64
N GLU A 85 -7.66 15.09 5.39
CA GLU A 85 -8.18 16.08 6.33
C GLU A 85 -7.16 16.38 7.44
N TYR A 86 -6.45 15.36 7.94
CA TYR A 86 -5.34 15.54 8.87
C TYR A 86 -4.23 16.38 8.24
N ALA A 87 -3.69 15.97 7.09
CA ALA A 87 -2.59 16.65 6.42
C ALA A 87 -2.93 18.12 6.10
N ARG A 88 -4.12 18.36 5.54
CA ARG A 88 -4.62 19.71 5.21
C ARG A 88 -4.81 20.58 6.45
N ALA A 89 -5.17 20.01 7.58
CA ALA A 89 -5.27 20.75 8.83
C ALA A 89 -3.88 21.19 9.33
N VAL A 90 -2.91 20.29 9.27
CA VAL A 90 -1.52 20.59 9.65
C VAL A 90 -0.91 21.64 8.74
N MET A 91 -1.08 21.53 7.41
CA MET A 91 -0.63 22.55 6.45
C MET A 91 -1.25 23.94 6.71
N LYS A 92 -2.42 24.00 7.35
CA LYS A 92 -3.07 25.25 7.79
C LYS A 92 -2.60 25.74 9.17
N GLY A 93 -1.58 25.11 9.76
CA GLY A 93 -1.01 25.44 11.05
C GLY A 93 -1.78 24.86 12.26
N GLN A 94 -2.69 23.90 12.07
CA GLN A 94 -3.34 23.24 13.20
C GLN A 94 -2.37 22.24 13.83
N LYS A 95 -2.13 22.38 15.14
CA LYS A 95 -1.32 21.45 15.92
C LYS A 95 -2.13 20.20 16.25
N ARG A 96 -1.97 19.14 15.45
CA ARG A 96 -2.59 17.83 15.66
C ARG A 96 -1.56 16.81 16.15
N ASN A 97 -1.27 16.83 17.44
CA ASN A 97 -0.21 16.01 18.04
C ASN A 97 -0.57 14.51 18.14
N HIS A 98 -1.72 14.07 17.62
CA HIS A 98 -2.11 12.67 17.52
C HIS A 98 -2.70 12.43 16.14
N LEU A 99 -2.56 11.20 15.63
CA LEU A 99 -3.03 10.80 14.30
C LEU A 99 -4.53 10.47 14.35
N VAL A 100 -5.35 11.52 14.49
CA VAL A 100 -6.80 11.44 14.62
C VAL A 100 -7.54 12.25 13.56
N ASN A 101 -8.75 11.79 13.23
CA ASN A 101 -9.68 12.52 12.38
C ASN A 101 -10.26 13.75 13.11
N LYS A 102 -11.09 14.55 12.43
CA LYS A 102 -11.72 15.75 13.00
C LYS A 102 -12.65 15.49 14.21
N LYS A 103 -13.08 14.25 14.43
CA LYS A 103 -13.91 13.83 15.56
C LYS A 103 -13.08 13.33 16.74
N GLY A 104 -11.75 13.25 16.60
CA GLY A 104 -10.86 12.66 17.60
C GLY A 104 -10.81 11.13 17.56
N GLU A 105 -11.33 10.49 16.52
CA GLU A 105 -11.19 9.04 16.31
C GLU A 105 -9.83 8.76 15.64
N PRO A 106 -9.13 7.68 16.00
CA PRO A 106 -7.85 7.36 15.38
C PRO A 106 -7.99 7.10 13.87
N LEU A 107 -7.01 7.58 13.10
CA LEU A 107 -6.86 7.24 11.69
C LEU A 107 -6.73 5.72 11.54
N MET A 108 -7.24 5.16 10.43
CA MET A 108 -7.30 3.71 10.21
C MET A 108 -7.97 2.92 11.35
N ARG A 109 -8.68 3.61 12.26
CA ARG A 109 -9.22 3.07 13.51
C ARG A 109 -8.20 2.28 14.35
N CYS A 110 -6.92 2.59 14.22
CA CYS A 110 -5.84 1.95 14.99
C CYS A 110 -5.68 2.64 16.36
N PRO A 111 -5.94 1.97 17.50
CA PRO A 111 -5.87 2.60 18.82
C PRO A 111 -4.52 3.25 19.14
N LEU A 112 -3.43 2.69 18.61
CA LEU A 112 -2.07 3.21 18.74
C LEU A 112 -1.95 4.72 18.44
N PHE A 113 -2.74 5.20 17.49
CA PHE A 113 -2.71 6.59 17.02
C PHE A 113 -3.33 7.60 17.98
N LEU A 114 -4.01 7.12 19.04
CA LEU A 114 -4.42 7.93 20.19
C LEU A 114 -3.32 8.05 21.24
N GLU A 115 -2.41 7.07 21.30
CA GLU A 115 -1.43 6.95 22.37
C GLU A 115 -0.11 7.63 22.01
N ILE A 116 0.29 7.55 20.74
CA ILE A 116 1.53 8.14 20.26
C ILE A 116 1.33 9.64 20.03
N GLU A 117 2.18 10.45 20.67
CA GLU A 117 2.32 11.86 20.35
C GLU A 117 3.23 12.02 19.12
N VAL A 118 2.80 12.85 18.18
CA VAL A 118 3.53 13.12 16.92
C VAL A 118 3.83 14.59 16.75
N ASP A 119 4.97 14.88 16.12
CA ASP A 119 5.22 16.18 15.51
C ASP A 119 4.47 16.27 14.17
N PRO A 120 3.43 17.12 14.04
CA PRO A 120 2.55 17.11 12.87
C PRO A 120 3.30 17.46 11.57
N ASP A 121 4.27 18.36 11.65
CA ASP A 121 5.10 18.80 10.53
C ASP A 121 5.97 17.64 10.01
N SER A 122 6.53 16.83 10.92
CA SER A 122 7.23 15.59 10.59
C SER A 122 6.31 14.54 9.96
N VAL A 123 5.03 14.46 10.35
CA VAL A 123 4.07 13.56 9.68
C VAL A 123 3.86 13.97 8.21
N LEU A 124 3.76 15.27 7.92
CA LEU A 124 3.68 15.76 6.54
C LEU A 124 4.92 15.38 5.72
N MET A 125 6.10 15.46 6.33
CA MET A 125 7.34 14.98 5.69
C MET A 125 7.27 13.49 5.36
N GLY A 126 6.77 12.66 6.28
CA GLY A 126 6.60 11.23 6.04
C GLY A 126 5.62 10.93 4.89
N LEU A 127 4.48 11.61 4.87
CA LEU A 127 3.49 11.51 3.79
C LEU A 127 4.08 11.93 2.43
N TYR A 128 4.91 12.97 2.40
CA TYR A 128 5.60 13.41 1.19
C TYR A 128 6.61 12.38 0.68
N LEU A 129 7.44 11.83 1.57
CA LEU A 129 8.43 10.81 1.21
C LEU A 129 7.77 9.51 0.75
N GLY A 130 6.81 9.01 1.53
CA GLY A 130 6.08 7.78 1.24
C GLY A 130 5.22 7.90 -0.02
N GLY A 131 4.49 9.00 -0.20
CA GLY A 131 3.60 9.17 -1.35
C GLY A 131 4.32 9.29 -2.70
N PHE A 132 5.65 9.48 -2.72
CA PHE A 132 6.45 9.43 -3.96
C PHE A 132 7.25 8.14 -4.12
N MET A 133 7.25 7.24 -3.13
CA MET A 133 8.12 6.05 -3.17
C MET A 133 7.67 5.03 -4.22
N ASP A 134 6.38 4.97 -4.49
CA ASP A 134 5.76 4.04 -5.44
C ASP A 134 5.48 4.65 -6.81
N ASP A 135 5.60 5.99 -6.93
CA ASP A 135 5.46 6.66 -8.23
C ASP A 135 6.54 6.21 -9.21
N PHE A 136 6.09 5.61 -10.30
CA PHE A 136 6.97 5.06 -11.33
C PHE A 136 7.93 6.10 -11.94
N GLU A 137 7.46 7.34 -12.16
CA GLU A 137 8.32 8.38 -12.74
C GLU A 137 9.40 8.83 -11.74
N THR A 138 9.08 8.89 -10.46
CA THR A 138 10.06 9.15 -9.39
C THR A 138 11.06 7.99 -9.27
N ARG A 139 10.61 6.73 -9.31
CA ARG A 139 11.51 5.56 -9.33
C ARG A 139 12.44 5.55 -10.55
N LYS A 140 11.97 5.97 -11.73
CA LYS A 140 12.82 6.15 -12.92
C LYS A 140 13.94 7.15 -12.69
N LEU A 141 13.64 8.28 -12.05
CA LEU A 141 14.65 9.29 -11.71
C LEU A 141 15.68 8.72 -10.72
N ALA A 142 15.24 7.98 -9.70
CA ALA A 142 16.13 7.32 -8.74
C ALA A 142 17.01 6.25 -9.42
N ASN A 143 16.43 5.43 -10.31
CA ASN A 143 17.18 4.47 -11.13
C ASN A 143 18.29 5.16 -11.93
N GLN A 144 17.98 6.29 -12.60
CA GLN A 144 18.96 7.04 -13.37
C GLN A 144 20.05 7.66 -12.49
N LYS A 145 19.68 8.22 -11.34
CA LYS A 145 20.61 8.93 -10.44
C LYS A 145 21.55 7.98 -9.70
N PHE A 146 21.07 6.82 -9.28
CA PHE A 146 21.80 5.90 -8.40
C PHE A 146 22.15 4.56 -9.04
N ASN A 147 21.86 4.38 -10.33
CA ASN A 147 22.09 3.14 -11.06
C ASN A 147 21.41 1.92 -10.38
N LEU A 148 20.12 2.08 -10.07
CA LEU A 148 19.27 1.05 -9.49
C LEU A 148 18.45 0.32 -10.57
N ASN A 149 17.89 -0.82 -10.21
CA ASN A 149 17.07 -1.66 -11.08
C ASN A 149 15.65 -1.83 -10.53
N MET A 150 15.00 -0.72 -10.16
CA MET A 150 13.61 -0.75 -9.70
C MET A 150 12.66 -0.85 -10.88
N GLY A 151 11.69 -1.75 -10.74
CA GLY A 151 10.54 -1.86 -11.61
C GLY A 151 9.41 -0.95 -11.14
N GLY A 152 8.34 -0.95 -11.92
CA GLY A 152 7.11 -0.25 -11.56
C GLY A 152 6.15 -0.14 -12.72
N GLY A 153 5.08 0.59 -12.47
CA GLY A 153 3.91 0.67 -13.32
C GLY A 153 2.89 1.58 -12.66
N LYS A 154 1.70 1.64 -13.23
CA LYS A 154 0.62 2.48 -12.70
C LYS A 154 -0.70 1.74 -12.76
N PRO A 155 -1.65 2.08 -11.88
CA PRO A 155 -3.00 1.57 -11.99
C PRO A 155 -3.76 2.33 -13.09
N TYR A 156 -4.56 1.59 -13.87
CA TYR A 156 -5.38 2.09 -14.98
C TYR A 156 -6.80 1.57 -14.89
N LEU A 157 -7.76 2.31 -15.43
CA LEU A 157 -9.07 1.72 -15.75
C LEU A 157 -8.92 0.82 -16.97
N VAL A 158 -9.18 -0.48 -16.78
CA VAL A 158 -9.01 -1.54 -17.78
C VAL A 158 -10.36 -2.13 -18.15
N ASP A 159 -10.65 -2.24 -19.45
CA ASP A 159 -11.80 -3.00 -19.98
C ASP A 159 -11.45 -4.49 -20.05
N MET A 160 -12.09 -5.29 -19.18
CA MET A 160 -11.86 -6.74 -19.09
C MET A 160 -12.24 -7.49 -20.37
N HIS A 161 -13.23 -7.00 -21.13
CA HIS A 161 -13.60 -7.63 -22.40
C HIS A 161 -12.55 -7.37 -23.49
N VAL A 162 -11.97 -6.16 -23.51
CA VAL A 162 -10.87 -5.86 -24.43
C VAL A 162 -9.63 -6.65 -24.03
N MET A 163 -9.33 -6.75 -22.73
CA MET A 163 -8.24 -7.56 -22.19
C MET A 163 -8.34 -9.01 -22.67
N GLU A 164 -9.50 -9.65 -22.52
CA GLU A 164 -9.73 -11.03 -22.96
C GLU A 164 -9.62 -11.18 -24.48
N LYS A 165 -10.11 -10.20 -25.27
CA LYS A 165 -9.97 -10.21 -26.75
C LYS A 165 -8.53 -10.10 -27.21
N LEU A 166 -7.68 -9.41 -26.46
CA LEU A 166 -6.24 -9.30 -26.72
C LEU A 166 -5.47 -10.54 -26.26
N GLY A 167 -6.14 -11.52 -25.63
CA GLY A 167 -5.49 -12.69 -25.03
C GLY A 167 -4.58 -12.31 -23.87
N LEU A 168 -4.90 -11.22 -23.17
CA LEU A 168 -4.23 -10.76 -21.97
C LEU A 168 -5.00 -11.22 -20.71
N ASP A 169 -4.30 -11.39 -19.60
CA ASP A 169 -4.85 -11.57 -18.27
C ASP A 169 -4.13 -10.70 -17.24
N GLY A 170 -4.66 -10.65 -16.00
CA GLY A 170 -4.10 -9.82 -14.92
C GLY A 170 -2.64 -10.16 -14.59
N GLU A 171 -2.23 -11.44 -14.71
CA GLU A 171 -0.84 -11.86 -14.47
C GLU A 171 0.10 -11.29 -15.52
N GLN A 172 -0.31 -11.32 -16.80
CA GLN A 172 0.47 -10.73 -17.88
C GLN A 172 0.61 -9.22 -17.70
N LEU A 173 -0.47 -8.50 -17.36
CA LEU A 173 -0.42 -7.05 -17.13
C LEU A 173 0.44 -6.67 -15.92
N ALA A 174 0.33 -7.40 -14.81
CA ALA A 174 1.00 -7.09 -13.55
C ALA A 174 2.49 -7.49 -13.52
N HIS A 175 2.92 -8.45 -14.34
CA HIS A 175 4.30 -8.97 -14.33
C HIS A 175 5.06 -8.78 -15.65
N GLY A 176 4.41 -8.30 -16.71
CA GLY A 176 5.05 -8.04 -18.00
C GLY A 176 5.84 -6.73 -18.07
N ASP A 177 6.48 -6.50 -19.21
CA ASP A 177 6.98 -5.18 -19.61
C ASP A 177 5.99 -4.62 -20.65
N HIS A 178 5.37 -3.48 -20.34
CA HIS A 178 4.30 -2.90 -21.18
C HIS A 178 4.48 -1.42 -21.48
N GLU A 179 5.57 -0.79 -21.04
CA GLU A 179 5.82 0.65 -21.26
C GLU A 179 5.67 1.06 -22.73
N ASP A 180 6.16 0.22 -23.66
CA ASP A 180 6.08 0.42 -25.11
C ASP A 180 4.67 0.21 -25.71
N LYS A 181 3.76 -0.42 -24.97
CA LYS A 181 2.41 -0.77 -25.43
C LYS A 181 1.31 0.13 -24.89
N LEU A 182 1.60 1.01 -23.93
CA LEU A 182 0.58 1.83 -23.27
C LEU A 182 -0.26 2.66 -24.26
N ASP A 183 0.37 3.22 -25.29
CA ASP A 183 -0.34 3.99 -26.32
C ASP A 183 -1.23 3.11 -27.21
N GLU A 184 -0.78 1.89 -27.51
CA GLU A 184 -1.60 0.90 -28.21
C GLU A 184 -2.80 0.49 -27.35
N TYR A 185 -2.57 0.19 -26.06
CA TYR A 185 -3.62 -0.18 -25.11
C TYR A 185 -4.69 0.91 -24.98
N ARG A 186 -4.31 2.19 -24.97
CA ARG A 186 -5.28 3.31 -25.05
C ARG A 186 -6.05 3.30 -26.36
N LYS A 187 -5.35 3.14 -27.49
CA LYS A 187 -5.95 3.19 -28.84
C LYS A 187 -6.96 2.07 -29.08
N VAL A 188 -6.69 0.87 -28.58
CA VAL A 188 -7.59 -0.30 -28.72
C VAL A 188 -8.69 -0.35 -27.66
N GLY A 189 -8.70 0.61 -26.72
CA GLY A 189 -9.70 0.71 -25.67
C GLY A 189 -9.48 -0.23 -24.49
N LEU A 190 -8.28 -0.80 -24.33
CA LEU A 190 -7.93 -1.55 -23.14
C LEU A 190 -7.83 -0.61 -21.94
N ILE A 191 -7.06 0.48 -22.07
CA ILE A 191 -6.95 1.53 -21.07
C ILE A 191 -7.99 2.61 -21.36
N ILE A 192 -8.86 2.87 -20.39
CA ILE A 192 -9.95 3.85 -20.48
C ILE A 192 -9.57 5.10 -19.69
N ASP A 193 -9.85 6.28 -20.27
CA ASP A 193 -9.77 7.54 -19.56
C ASP A 193 -10.93 7.66 -18.55
N PRO A 194 -10.67 7.89 -17.26
CA PRO A 194 -11.72 8.04 -16.23
C PRO A 194 -12.77 9.11 -16.55
N SER A 195 -12.44 10.15 -17.30
CA SER A 195 -13.38 11.20 -17.70
C SER A 195 -14.43 10.73 -18.72
N ASN A 196 -14.17 9.61 -19.41
CA ASN A 196 -15.01 9.10 -20.48
C ASN A 196 -16.01 8.03 -20.02
N VAL A 197 -15.99 7.62 -18.74
CA VAL A 197 -16.84 6.52 -18.28
C VAL A 197 -17.34 6.71 -16.85
N ASP A 198 -18.63 6.44 -16.65
CA ASP A 198 -19.21 6.28 -15.32
C ASP A 198 -18.99 4.84 -14.85
N PHE A 199 -17.76 4.52 -14.45
CA PHE A 199 -17.33 3.15 -14.16
C PHE A 199 -18.20 2.43 -13.12
N LEU A 200 -18.87 3.15 -12.20
CA LEU A 200 -19.79 2.57 -11.22
C LEU A 200 -20.94 1.82 -11.90
N LYS A 201 -21.24 2.14 -13.17
CA LYS A 201 -22.26 1.47 -13.99
C LYS A 201 -21.71 0.35 -14.85
N HIS A 202 -20.40 0.10 -14.85
CA HIS A 202 -19.75 -0.86 -15.74
C HIS A 202 -19.00 -1.94 -14.95
N SER A 203 -19.64 -3.09 -14.78
CA SER A 203 -19.10 -4.26 -14.07
C SER A 203 -17.94 -4.97 -14.79
N TYR A 204 -17.46 -4.46 -15.93
CA TYR A 204 -16.34 -5.02 -16.69
C TYR A 204 -15.18 -4.03 -16.80
N ILE A 205 -15.30 -2.85 -16.20
CA ILE A 205 -14.21 -1.90 -16.09
C ILE A 205 -13.63 -2.03 -14.68
N ARG A 206 -12.32 -2.20 -14.60
CA ARG A 206 -11.60 -2.49 -13.36
C ARG A 206 -10.41 -1.56 -13.22
N PHE A 207 -10.11 -1.15 -11.99
CA PHE A 207 -8.84 -0.48 -11.72
C PHE A 207 -7.78 -1.57 -11.56
N GLN A 208 -6.83 -1.64 -12.48
CA GLN A 208 -5.82 -2.69 -12.53
C GLN A 208 -4.43 -2.10 -12.74
N TYR A 209 -3.48 -2.67 -12.03
CA TYR A 209 -2.08 -2.35 -12.21
C TYR A 209 -1.56 -2.88 -13.54
N ILE A 210 -0.94 -2.01 -14.34
CA ILE A 210 -0.18 -2.41 -15.52
C ILE A 210 1.29 -2.09 -15.24
N ARG A 211 2.12 -3.13 -15.21
CA ARG A 211 3.56 -2.98 -15.05
C ARG A 211 4.14 -2.35 -16.31
N HIS A 212 4.78 -1.20 -16.16
CA HIS A 212 5.48 -0.55 -17.27
C HIS A 212 6.80 -1.26 -17.52
N LYS A 213 7.57 -1.47 -16.44
CA LYS A 213 8.91 -2.04 -16.48
C LYS A 213 9.14 -3.02 -15.33
N LYS A 214 9.75 -4.16 -15.63
CA LYS A 214 10.26 -5.13 -14.67
C LYS A 214 11.47 -4.61 -13.92
N GLY A 215 11.61 -5.11 -12.70
CA GLY A 215 12.67 -4.78 -11.78
C GLY A 215 12.17 -4.99 -10.36
N LEU A 216 13.02 -4.64 -9.41
CA LEU A 216 12.79 -4.81 -7.98
C LEU A 216 11.82 -3.77 -7.44
N GLY A 217 11.24 -4.07 -6.29
CA GLY A 217 10.39 -3.15 -5.54
C GLY A 217 11.19 -2.24 -4.61
N VAL A 218 10.45 -1.42 -3.88
CA VAL A 218 10.88 -0.87 -2.59
C VAL A 218 10.22 -1.70 -1.49
N SER A 219 10.63 -1.49 -0.24
CA SER A 219 10.08 -2.19 0.92
C SER A 219 9.33 -1.23 1.82
N ASP A 220 8.08 -1.56 2.15
CA ASP A 220 7.25 -0.77 3.05
C ASP A 220 7.82 -0.76 4.49
N ASP A 221 8.36 -1.88 4.96
CA ASP A 221 9.02 -1.96 6.26
C ASP A 221 10.27 -1.06 6.30
N LEU A 222 11.08 -1.07 5.24
CA LEU A 222 12.23 -0.17 5.12
C LEU A 222 11.79 1.28 5.03
N ALA A 223 10.71 1.59 4.32
CA ALA A 223 10.18 2.96 4.22
C ALA A 223 9.89 3.54 5.60
N LEU A 224 9.18 2.79 6.45
CA LEU A 224 8.89 3.18 7.82
C LEU A 224 10.18 3.34 8.64
N LEU A 225 11.06 2.34 8.63
CA LEU A 225 12.25 2.32 9.48
C LEU A 225 13.30 3.36 9.08
N VAL A 226 13.57 3.52 7.79
CA VAL A 226 14.52 4.50 7.26
C VAL A 226 14.00 5.91 7.50
N ALA A 227 12.70 6.18 7.29
CA ALA A 227 12.09 7.46 7.62
C ALA A 227 12.25 7.79 9.11
N GLY A 228 12.02 6.81 9.98
CA GLY A 228 12.21 6.95 11.42
C GLY A 228 13.65 7.26 11.83
N LYS A 229 14.62 6.52 11.28
CA LYS A 229 16.04 6.66 11.62
C LYS A 229 16.69 7.92 11.07
N LEU A 230 16.31 8.35 9.86
CA LEU A 230 16.85 9.58 9.26
C LEU A 230 16.32 10.83 9.94
N TYR A 231 15.09 10.76 10.48
CA TYR A 231 14.39 11.93 10.97
C TYR A 231 13.81 11.72 12.37
N ASN A 232 12.63 11.09 12.49
CA ASN A 232 12.00 10.71 13.76
C ASN A 232 10.78 9.81 13.52
N THR A 233 10.22 9.26 14.61
CA THR A 233 9.04 8.38 14.62
C THR A 233 7.81 8.98 13.93
N SER A 234 7.60 10.30 13.99
CA SER A 234 6.45 10.94 13.33
C SER A 234 6.55 10.87 11.80
N VAL A 235 7.77 10.91 11.25
CA VAL A 235 8.02 10.72 9.82
C VAL A 235 7.79 9.27 9.40
N ALA A 236 8.21 8.32 10.24
CA ALA A 236 7.92 6.89 10.01
C ALA A 236 6.41 6.64 9.91
N LEU A 237 5.62 7.23 10.80
CA LEU A 237 4.16 7.14 10.78
C LEU A 237 3.53 7.84 9.57
N GLY A 238 4.11 8.95 9.11
CA GLY A 238 3.68 9.58 7.86
C GLY A 238 3.92 8.69 6.63
N ALA A 239 5.07 8.01 6.56
CA ALA A 239 5.36 7.06 5.48
C ALA A 239 4.42 5.86 5.52
N TYR A 240 4.15 5.31 6.72
CA TYR A 240 3.14 4.27 6.93
C TYR A 240 1.74 4.68 6.44
N LEU A 241 1.32 5.92 6.73
CA LEU A 241 0.02 6.43 6.29
C LEU A 241 -0.05 6.65 4.77
N ALA A 242 1.08 6.91 4.10
CA ALA A 242 1.12 6.99 2.64
C ALA A 242 0.85 5.61 2.01
N ASP A 243 1.51 4.55 2.48
CA ASP A 243 1.20 3.17 2.06
C ASP A 243 -0.24 2.77 2.40
N ALA A 244 -0.79 3.25 3.54
CA ALA A 244 -2.19 3.04 3.85
C ALA A 244 -3.13 3.64 2.78
N ILE A 245 -2.77 4.80 2.20
CA ILE A 245 -3.53 5.40 1.09
C ILE A 245 -3.40 4.55 -0.18
N ASP A 246 -2.20 4.17 -0.62
CA ASP A 246 -1.98 3.31 -1.80
C ASP A 246 -2.73 1.98 -1.66
N THR A 247 -2.68 1.37 -0.48
CA THR A 247 -3.44 0.16 -0.21
C THR A 247 -4.95 0.42 -0.38
N LEU A 248 -5.49 1.49 0.20
CA LEU A 248 -6.93 1.75 0.18
C LEU A 248 -7.44 2.19 -1.20
N ASP A 249 -6.65 2.95 -1.96
CA ASP A 249 -7.10 3.61 -3.19
C ASP A 249 -7.38 2.63 -4.35
N LYS A 250 -6.72 1.45 -4.34
CA LYS A 250 -6.91 0.30 -5.25
C LYS A 250 -8.39 -0.08 -5.46
N PHE A 251 -9.23 0.19 -4.46
CA PHE A 251 -10.68 0.01 -4.56
C PHE A 251 -11.47 1.12 -3.84
N SER A 252 -11.20 2.38 -4.19
CA SER A 252 -11.89 3.55 -3.64
C SER A 252 -12.89 4.19 -4.62
N LEU A 253 -13.35 5.41 -4.34
CA LEU A 253 -14.24 6.18 -5.22
C LEU A 253 -13.49 7.01 -6.27
N HIS A 254 -12.17 7.11 -6.15
CA HIS A 254 -11.31 7.91 -7.01
C HIS A 254 -10.27 7.03 -7.71
N PHE A 255 -10.00 7.31 -8.99
CA PHE A 255 -9.19 6.45 -9.88
C PHE A 255 -7.92 7.17 -10.32
N PHE A 256 -7.11 7.49 -9.32
CA PHE A 256 -5.77 8.03 -9.47
C PHE A 256 -4.98 7.67 -8.20
N GLU A 257 -3.65 7.75 -8.29
CA GLU A 257 -2.71 7.51 -7.18
C GLU A 257 -2.89 8.64 -6.14
N GLN A 258 -3.65 8.37 -5.08
CA GLN A 258 -4.08 9.39 -4.11
C GLN A 258 -2.93 9.80 -3.17
N ASP A 259 -2.07 8.87 -2.80
CA ASP A 259 -0.85 9.12 -2.04
C ASP A 259 0.08 10.12 -2.76
N VAL A 260 0.30 9.94 -4.07
CA VAL A 260 1.09 10.86 -4.92
C VAL A 260 0.43 12.24 -4.96
N ALA A 261 -0.89 12.29 -5.17
CA ALA A 261 -1.63 13.55 -5.24
C ALA A 261 -1.56 14.32 -3.91
N LEU A 262 -1.59 13.63 -2.77
CA LEU A 262 -1.39 14.26 -1.46
C LEU A 262 0.05 14.76 -1.30
N ALA A 263 1.04 13.99 -1.71
CA ALA A 263 2.45 14.40 -1.67
C ALA A 263 2.71 15.66 -2.50
N GLU A 264 2.10 15.78 -3.69
CA GLU A 264 2.14 17.01 -4.50
C GLU A 264 1.44 18.20 -3.82
N GLU A 265 0.35 17.97 -3.10
CA GLU A 265 -0.33 19.01 -2.33
C GLU A 265 0.56 19.51 -1.19
N ILE A 266 1.24 18.59 -0.48
CA ILE A 266 2.20 18.91 0.58
C ILE A 266 3.38 19.70 0.01
N GLU A 267 3.99 19.26 -1.10
CA GLU A 267 5.12 19.94 -1.74
C GLU A 267 4.82 21.42 -2.05
N LYS A 268 3.60 21.72 -2.50
CA LYS A 268 3.16 23.08 -2.85
C LYS A 268 2.93 23.98 -1.63
N ASN A 269 2.57 23.41 -0.48
CA ASN A 269 2.07 24.18 0.67
C ASN A 269 2.94 24.08 1.92
N PHE A 270 3.93 23.19 1.95
CA PHE A 270 4.75 22.89 3.11
C PHE A 270 6.16 22.44 2.66
N SER A 271 7.11 23.38 2.45
CA SER A 271 8.42 23.02 1.89
C SER A 271 9.59 23.31 2.83
N ASN A 272 10.17 22.23 3.38
CA ASN A 272 11.58 22.15 3.79
C ASN A 272 12.28 20.94 3.14
N LEU A 273 11.66 20.32 2.13
CA LEU A 273 12.14 19.12 1.47
C LEU A 273 12.24 19.32 -0.03
N THR A 274 13.17 18.59 -0.63
CA THR A 274 13.49 18.65 -2.04
C THR A 274 13.22 17.30 -2.70
N LYS A 275 13.06 17.32 -4.02
CA LYS A 275 13.00 16.08 -4.80
C LYS A 275 14.23 15.21 -4.57
N ASP A 276 15.39 15.80 -4.28
CA ASP A 276 16.62 15.06 -3.98
C ASP A 276 16.52 14.26 -2.68
N ASP A 277 15.78 14.74 -1.68
CA ASP A 277 15.50 14.01 -0.44
C ASP A 277 14.66 12.76 -0.73
N VAL A 278 13.61 12.90 -1.57
CA VAL A 278 12.78 11.77 -2.03
C VAL A 278 13.62 10.72 -2.76
N LEU A 279 14.48 11.14 -3.68
CA LEU A 279 15.32 10.20 -4.44
C LEU A 279 16.31 9.47 -3.52
N ASN A 280 16.93 10.18 -2.58
CA ASN A 280 17.84 9.58 -1.60
C ASN A 280 17.09 8.60 -0.68
N PHE A 281 15.87 8.93 -0.26
CA PHE A 281 15.01 8.06 0.52
C PHE A 281 14.69 6.77 -0.25
N ILE A 282 14.19 6.88 -1.48
CA ILE A 282 13.89 5.72 -2.36
C ILE A 282 15.11 4.81 -2.52
N ARG A 283 16.30 5.38 -2.72
CA ARG A 283 17.54 4.60 -2.83
C ARG A 283 17.78 3.71 -1.61
N LEU A 284 17.49 4.20 -0.40
CA LEU A 284 17.74 3.48 0.84
C LEU A 284 16.72 2.37 1.11
N ILE A 285 15.53 2.49 0.55
CA ILE A 285 14.42 1.55 0.76
C ILE A 285 14.22 0.60 -0.44
N ALA A 286 14.96 0.82 -1.53
CA ALA A 286 14.99 -0.08 -2.68
C ALA A 286 15.52 -1.45 -2.26
N ILE A 287 14.82 -2.51 -2.68
CA ILE A 287 15.25 -3.89 -2.44
C ILE A 287 16.52 -4.15 -3.27
N PRO A 288 17.65 -4.55 -2.67
CA PRO A 288 18.86 -4.87 -3.41
C PRO A 288 18.71 -6.16 -4.23
N GLU A 289 19.43 -6.24 -5.36
CA GLU A 289 19.53 -7.49 -6.14
C GLU A 289 20.08 -8.64 -5.29
N GLY A 290 19.37 -9.77 -5.31
CA GLY A 290 19.73 -10.96 -4.54
C GLY A 290 19.30 -10.94 -3.07
N MET A 291 18.55 -9.93 -2.62
CA MET A 291 17.98 -9.83 -1.28
C MET A 291 16.44 -9.81 -1.27
N GLU A 292 15.80 -10.24 -2.36
CA GLU A 292 14.34 -10.17 -2.55
C GLU A 292 13.54 -11.00 -1.52
N GLU A 293 14.13 -12.07 -1.01
CA GLU A 293 13.52 -12.91 0.04
C GLU A 293 13.94 -12.49 1.47
N ASP A 294 14.98 -11.67 1.59
CA ASP A 294 15.56 -11.26 2.87
C ASP A 294 15.04 -9.88 3.33
N ILE A 295 14.65 -9.03 2.39
CA ILE A 295 14.04 -7.73 2.69
C ILE A 295 12.51 -7.89 2.67
N PRO A 296 11.84 -7.69 3.81
CA PRO A 296 10.40 -7.84 3.91
C PRO A 296 9.66 -6.72 3.19
N ASP A 297 8.43 -7.02 2.78
CA ASP A 297 7.50 -6.06 2.19
C ASP A 297 6.10 -6.36 2.75
N SER A 298 5.81 -5.75 3.89
CA SER A 298 4.60 -5.97 4.67
C SER A 298 3.46 -5.09 4.16
N SER A 299 2.39 -5.72 3.65
CA SER A 299 1.13 -4.99 3.43
C SER A 299 0.59 -4.40 4.74
N GLN A 300 -0.29 -3.40 4.66
CA GLN A 300 -1.06 -2.85 5.79
C GLN A 300 -1.65 -3.91 6.76
N ARG A 301 -2.13 -5.04 6.24
CA ARG A 301 -2.64 -6.15 7.08
C ARG A 301 -1.54 -6.74 7.98
N TYR A 302 -0.33 -6.96 7.47
CA TYR A 302 0.82 -7.48 8.23
C TYR A 302 1.36 -6.46 9.24
N PHE A 303 1.29 -5.16 8.93
CA PHE A 303 1.66 -4.12 9.89
C PHE A 303 0.76 -4.11 11.12
N LEU A 304 -0.55 -4.34 10.92
CA LEU A 304 -1.56 -4.29 11.97
C LEU A 304 -1.87 -5.65 12.60
N GLU A 305 -1.37 -6.76 12.04
CA GLU A 305 -1.64 -8.09 12.61
C GLU A 305 -0.97 -8.24 13.98
N ILE A 306 -1.76 -8.68 14.97
CA ILE A 306 -1.27 -8.99 16.31
C ILE A 306 -0.56 -10.34 16.27
N ASN A 307 0.75 -10.33 16.52
CA ASN A 307 1.47 -11.59 16.69
C ASN A 307 1.02 -12.29 17.98
N LYS A 308 0.55 -13.55 17.86
CA LYS A 308 -0.04 -14.29 18.99
C LYS A 308 0.94 -14.59 20.13
N ASP A 309 2.22 -14.74 19.83
CA ASP A 309 3.22 -15.05 20.86
C ASP A 309 3.79 -13.78 21.50
N ALA A 310 4.07 -12.77 20.67
CA ALA A 310 4.66 -11.50 21.10
C ALA A 310 3.63 -10.51 21.66
N GLN A 311 2.34 -10.69 21.36
CA GLN A 311 1.22 -9.83 21.75
C GLN A 311 1.42 -8.36 21.35
N ILE A 312 2.12 -8.12 20.24
CA ILE A 312 2.29 -6.82 19.60
C ILE A 312 2.22 -6.99 18.09
N THR A 313 2.00 -5.88 17.38
CA THR A 313 2.03 -5.82 15.92
C THR A 313 3.44 -5.56 15.37
N THR A 314 3.60 -5.77 14.06
CA THR A 314 4.83 -5.40 13.33
C THR A 314 5.07 -3.89 13.42
N LEU A 315 4.02 -3.07 13.27
CA LEU A 315 4.09 -1.61 13.42
C LEU A 315 4.61 -1.22 14.80
N GLU A 316 4.03 -1.76 15.87
CA GLU A 316 4.52 -1.49 17.25
C GLU A 316 5.97 -1.93 17.44
N SER A 317 6.35 -3.09 16.88
CA SER A 317 7.75 -3.56 16.97
C SER A 317 8.72 -2.59 16.31
N HIS A 318 8.38 -2.06 15.13
CA HIS A 318 9.20 -1.09 14.43
C HIS A 318 9.32 0.22 15.20
N LEU A 319 8.22 0.72 15.75
CA LEU A 319 8.20 1.97 16.53
C LEU A 319 9.05 1.85 17.79
N ARG A 320 8.92 0.75 18.54
CA ARG A 320 9.78 0.47 19.71
C ARG A 320 11.26 0.44 19.34
N TYR A 321 11.61 -0.17 18.21
CA TYR A 321 12.98 -0.16 17.71
C TYR A 321 13.49 1.25 17.41
N LEU A 322 12.66 2.09 16.76
CA LEU A 322 13.01 3.48 16.46
C LEU A 322 13.19 4.33 17.73
N GLU A 323 12.44 4.03 18.78
CA GLU A 323 12.50 4.71 20.08
C GLU A 323 13.61 4.17 21.00
N GLY A 324 14.33 3.13 20.57
CA GLY A 324 15.37 2.47 21.37
C GLY A 324 14.81 1.64 22.54
N GLU A 325 13.53 1.30 22.48
CA GLU A 325 12.85 0.46 23.46
C GLU A 325 13.10 -1.03 23.20
N ALA A 326 12.80 -1.85 24.22
CA ALA A 326 12.86 -3.30 24.07
C ALA A 326 11.71 -3.82 23.21
N TYR A 327 12.04 -4.65 22.22
CA TYR A 327 11.08 -5.32 21.35
C TYR A 327 11.31 -6.85 21.37
N PRO A 328 10.23 -7.66 21.29
CA PRO A 328 10.35 -9.10 21.10
C PRO A 328 10.84 -9.43 19.68
N GLN A 329 11.54 -10.55 19.53
CA GLN A 329 11.94 -11.07 18.23
C GLN A 329 10.86 -12.01 17.69
N PHE A 330 10.36 -11.72 16.49
CA PHE A 330 9.40 -12.56 15.79
C PHE A 330 9.48 -12.31 14.28
N LYS A 331 8.91 -13.22 13.51
CA LYS A 331 8.93 -13.12 12.06
C LYS A 331 7.85 -12.18 11.53
N ILE A 332 8.22 -11.36 10.56
CA ILE A 332 7.38 -10.38 9.86
C ILE A 332 7.25 -10.75 8.38
N ALA A 333 6.41 -10.02 7.63
CA ALA A 333 6.12 -10.21 6.20
C ALA A 333 5.94 -11.68 5.78
N TYR A 334 4.75 -12.23 6.01
CA TYR A 334 4.40 -13.64 5.73
C TYR A 334 5.18 -14.64 6.58
N GLU A 335 5.57 -14.25 7.80
CA GLU A 335 6.37 -15.06 8.73
C GLU A 335 7.69 -15.54 8.12
N ARG A 336 8.34 -14.68 7.31
CA ARG A 336 9.58 -15.02 6.59
C ARG A 336 10.82 -14.50 7.29
N VAL A 337 10.87 -13.20 7.53
CA VAL A 337 12.08 -12.50 7.99
C VAL A 337 11.97 -12.18 9.47
N LEU A 338 13.02 -12.39 10.27
CA LEU A 338 13.03 -11.97 11.67
C LEU A 338 13.16 -10.44 11.75
N ASN A 339 12.31 -9.77 12.53
CA ASN A 339 12.36 -8.30 12.67
C ASN A 339 13.76 -7.78 13.06
N SER A 340 14.51 -8.49 13.90
CA SER A 340 15.87 -8.10 14.26
C SER A 340 16.87 -8.15 13.10
N ASP A 341 16.67 -9.04 12.12
CA ASP A 341 17.54 -9.12 10.95
C ASP A 341 17.34 -7.90 10.05
N LEU A 342 16.08 -7.48 9.89
CA LEU A 342 15.74 -6.22 9.22
C LEU A 342 16.35 -5.01 9.94
N TYR A 343 16.25 -4.94 11.26
CA TYR A 343 16.81 -3.83 12.04
C TYR A 343 18.34 -3.75 11.91
N ASN A 344 19.02 -4.89 11.97
CA ASN A 344 20.47 -4.96 11.71
C ASN A 344 20.82 -4.49 10.29
N TYR A 345 19.99 -4.82 9.30
CA TYR A 345 20.17 -4.35 7.94
C TYR A 345 20.00 -2.82 7.84
N VAL A 346 19.00 -2.24 8.52
CA VAL A 346 18.79 -0.79 8.59
C VAL A 346 20.00 -0.07 9.18
N GLU A 347 20.56 -0.57 10.29
CA GLU A 347 21.78 -0.01 10.87
C GLU A 347 22.97 -0.05 9.89
N LYS A 348 23.09 -1.13 9.11
CA LYS A 348 24.17 -1.30 8.13
C LYS A 348 24.08 -0.34 6.94
N ILE A 349 22.88 0.03 6.49
CA ILE A 349 22.71 0.92 5.32
C ILE A 349 22.75 2.40 5.71
N LEU A 350 22.58 2.73 7.00
CA LEU A 350 22.61 4.10 7.51
C LEU A 350 23.90 4.47 8.26
N GLY A 351 24.60 3.50 8.84
CA GLY A 351 25.93 3.67 9.46
C GLY A 351 27.07 3.55 8.46
#